data_AF-J1RL39-F1
#
_entry.id   AF-J1RL39-F1
#
_cell.length_a   1.000
_cell.length_b   1.000
_cell.length_c   1.000
_cell.angle_alpha   90.00
_cell.angle_beta   90.00
_cell.angle_gamma   90.00
#
_symmetry.space_group_name_H-M   'P 1'
#
loop_
_entity.id
_entity.type
_entity.pdbx_description
1 polymer ?
#
loop_
_entity_poly.entity_id
_entity_poly.type
_entity_poly.pdbx_seq_one_letter_code
_entity_poly.pdbx_strand_id
1 'polypeptide(L)'
;MRASGPGPWTFDRIGLAEDIRYGQRVERFTVEARTGGTWTAIAGGTTIGHRRILALPRPVTADAVRVTVRASRGPIRLAPVTLHRSRAAGG
;
A
#
# COMPACT_ATOMS: atom_id res chain seq x y z
N MET A 1 3.56 10.99 -6.24
CA MET A 1 3.00 11.96 -5.28
C MET A 1 3.20 11.36 -3.89
N ARG A 2 3.68 12.10 -2.88
CA ARG A 2 3.50 11.64 -1.49
C ARG A 2 2.19 12.26 -1.04
N ALA A 3 1.10 11.49 -1.09
CA ALA A 3 -0.17 11.97 -0.56
C ALA A 3 -0.04 12.07 0.97
N SER A 4 -0.21 13.27 1.52
CA SER A 4 -0.28 13.55 2.96
C SER A 4 -1.44 14.53 3.17
N GLY A 5 -2.36 14.21 4.10
CA GLY A 5 -3.61 14.96 4.32
C GLY A 5 -4.84 14.02 4.32
N PRO A 6 -6.08 14.52 4.38
CA PRO A 6 -7.27 13.74 4.04
C PRO A 6 -7.42 13.63 2.51
N GLY A 7 -7.96 12.51 2.03
CA GLY A 7 -8.28 12.32 0.62
C GLY A 7 -9.56 13.06 0.19
N PRO A 8 -10.19 12.67 -0.93
CA PRO A 8 -9.89 11.47 -1.71
C PRO A 8 -8.68 11.62 -2.65
N TRP A 9 -7.92 10.54 -2.82
CA TRP A 9 -6.85 10.45 -3.84
C TRP A 9 -7.15 9.36 -4.84
N THR A 10 -6.84 9.63 -6.12
CA THR A 10 -6.86 8.61 -7.18
C THR A 10 -5.46 8.06 -7.41
N PHE A 11 -5.29 6.74 -7.30
CA PHE A 11 -4.01 6.04 -7.43
C PHE A 11 -4.18 4.65 -8.04
N ASP A 12 -3.12 4.12 -8.64
CA ASP A 12 -3.06 2.77 -9.22
C ASP A 12 -1.78 2.01 -8.81
N ARG A 13 -0.91 2.66 -8.02
CA ARG A 13 0.30 2.09 -7.44
C ARG A 13 0.37 2.40 -5.96
N ILE A 14 0.66 1.38 -5.16
CA ILE A 14 0.86 1.49 -3.71
C ILE A 14 2.29 1.04 -3.38
N GLY A 15 3.07 1.95 -2.82
CA GLY A 15 4.42 1.65 -2.35
C GLY A 15 4.44 1.32 -0.86
N LEU A 16 4.96 0.14 -0.54
CA LEU A 16 5.24 -0.34 0.81
C LEU A 16 6.75 -0.57 0.97
N ALA A 17 7.27 -0.38 2.18
CA ALA A 17 8.66 -0.69 2.51
C ALA A 17 8.78 -0.99 4.00
N GLU A 18 9.66 -1.92 4.34
CA GLU A 18 10.13 -2.16 5.71
C GLU A 18 11.43 -1.38 5.96
N ASP A 19 11.68 -1.02 7.21
CA ASP A 19 13.00 -0.55 7.65
C ASP A 19 13.95 -1.75 7.74
N ILE A 20 14.58 -2.07 6.61
CA ILE A 20 15.43 -3.26 6.47
C ILE A 20 16.67 -3.27 7.37
N ARG A 21 17.01 -2.14 8.03
CA ARG A 21 18.04 -2.12 9.08
C ARG A 21 17.70 -3.06 10.24
N TYR A 22 16.43 -3.38 10.42
CA TYR A 22 15.91 -4.31 11.43
C TYR A 22 15.48 -5.67 10.84
N GLY A 23 15.83 -5.91 9.58
CA GLY A 23 15.51 -7.12 8.81
C GLY A 23 14.14 -7.06 8.13
N GLN A 24 13.93 -8.01 7.22
CA GLN A 24 12.64 -8.27 6.58
C GLN A 24 11.81 -9.19 7.49
N ARG A 25 10.60 -8.76 7.88
CA ARG A 25 9.77 -9.46 8.86
C ARG A 25 8.40 -9.85 8.33
N VAL A 26 7.80 -9.08 7.42
CA VAL A 26 6.44 -9.34 6.92
C VAL A 26 6.39 -10.61 6.05
N GLU A 27 5.44 -11.50 6.37
CA GLU A 27 5.19 -12.75 5.64
C GLU A 27 3.85 -12.80 4.91
N ARG A 28 2.86 -12.04 5.39
CA ARG A 28 1.56 -11.88 4.74
C ARG A 28 0.94 -10.53 5.10
N PHE A 29 0.34 -9.85 4.14
CA PHE A 29 -0.39 -8.60 4.36
C PHE A 29 -1.59 -8.44 3.43
N THR A 30 -2.53 -7.61 3.86
CA THR A 30 -3.67 -7.13 3.05
C THR A 30 -3.64 -5.61 2.98
N VAL A 31 -4.05 -5.04 1.85
CA VAL A 31 -4.22 -3.61 1.67
C VAL A 31 -5.69 -3.32 1.36
N GLU A 32 -6.26 -2.41 2.13
CA GLU A 32 -7.66 -1.98 2.03
C GLU A 32 -7.72 -0.49 1.72
N ALA A 33 -8.69 -0.08 0.93
CA ALA A 33 -9.02 1.32 0.70
C ALA A 33 -10.40 1.62 1.31
N ARG A 34 -10.54 2.81 1.89
CA ARG A 34 -11.83 3.32 2.35
C ARG A 34 -12.44 4.22 1.29
N THR A 35 -13.67 3.92 0.90
CA THR A 35 -14.47 4.68 -0.06
C THR A 35 -15.87 4.86 0.49
N GLY A 36 -16.29 6.12 0.72
CA GLY A 36 -17.63 6.39 1.27
C GLY A 36 -17.86 5.73 2.63
N GLY A 37 -16.81 5.65 3.46
CA GLY A 37 -16.87 5.01 4.79
C GLY A 37 -16.64 3.49 4.79
N THR A 38 -16.73 2.82 3.64
CA THR A 38 -16.58 1.35 3.54
C THR A 38 -15.15 0.96 3.22
N TRP A 39 -14.59 0.01 3.98
CA TRP A 39 -13.29 -0.59 3.71
C TRP A 39 -13.41 -1.78 2.75
N THR A 40 -12.67 -1.75 1.65
CA THR A 40 -12.62 -2.82 0.65
C THR A 40 -11.18 -3.25 0.42
N ALA A 41 -10.93 -4.56 0.37
CA ALA A 41 -9.61 -5.10 0.02
C ALA A 41 -9.30 -4.81 -1.46
N ILE A 42 -8.13 -4.22 -1.72
CA ILE A 42 -7.72 -3.82 -3.08
C ILE A 42 -6.41 -4.50 -3.53
N ALA A 43 -5.61 -5.00 -2.59
CA ALA A 43 -4.41 -5.77 -2.87
C ALA A 43 -4.00 -6.62 -1.65
N GLY A 44 -3.05 -7.52 -1.87
CA GLY A 44 -2.41 -8.29 -0.80
C GLY A 44 -1.11 -8.91 -1.30
N GLY A 45 -0.39 -9.55 -0.40
CA GLY A 45 0.85 -10.21 -0.74
C GLY A 45 1.48 -10.93 0.44
N THR A 46 2.68 -11.45 0.20
CA THR A 46 3.48 -12.14 1.21
C THR A 46 4.51 -11.18 1.80
N THR A 47 5.66 -11.03 1.15
CA THR A 47 6.79 -10.24 1.64
C THR A 47 6.75 -8.78 1.18
N ILE A 48 7.31 -7.87 1.99
CA ILE A 48 7.50 -6.45 1.65
C ILE A 48 8.99 -6.14 1.43
N GLY A 49 9.84 -6.36 2.42
CA GLY A 49 11.28 -6.12 2.34
C GLY A 49 11.64 -4.66 2.07
N HIS A 50 12.75 -4.43 1.35
CA HIS A 50 13.24 -3.08 1.04
C HIS A 50 12.19 -2.20 0.34
N ARG A 51 11.49 -2.76 -0.65
CA ARG A 51 10.43 -2.06 -1.36
C ARG A 51 9.52 -3.03 -2.09
N ARG A 52 8.21 -2.83 -1.94
CA ARG A 52 7.16 -3.51 -2.69
C ARG A 52 6.25 -2.47 -3.33
N ILE A 53 6.09 -2.54 -4.65
CA ILE A 53 5.13 -1.73 -5.38
C ILE A 53 3.99 -2.64 -5.83
N LEU A 54 2.79 -2.35 -5.37
CA LEU A 54 1.57 -3.06 -5.76
C LEU A 54 0.91 -2.30 -6.90
N ALA A 55 0.78 -2.96 -8.05
CA ALA A 55 -0.01 -2.48 -9.16
C ALA A 55 -1.47 -2.90 -8.95
N LEU A 56 -2.37 -1.92 -8.94
CA LEU A 56 -3.80 -2.18 -8.96
C LEU A 56 -4.26 -2.43 -10.41
N PRO A 57 -5.25 -3.30 -10.63
CA PRO A 57 -5.75 -3.59 -11.96
C PRO A 57 -6.44 -2.38 -12.61
N ARG A 58 -6.96 -1.46 -11.80
CA ARG A 58 -7.57 -0.19 -12.23
C ARG A 58 -7.29 0.89 -11.17
N PRO A 59 -7.28 2.19 -11.54
CA PRO A 59 -7.18 3.26 -10.56
C PRO A 59 -8.31 3.20 -9.53
N VAL A 60 -7.97 3.44 -8.26
CA VAL A 60 -8.89 3.51 -7.11
C VAL A 60 -8.88 4.94 -6.59
N THR A 61 -10.07 5.48 -6.29
CA THR A 61 -10.24 6.77 -5.59
C THR A 61 -10.68 6.50 -4.16
N ALA A 62 -9.88 6.87 -3.17
CA ALA A 62 -10.14 6.55 -1.76
C ALA A 62 -9.74 7.68 -0.81
N ASP A 63 -10.45 7.81 0.31
CA ASP A 63 -10.17 8.80 1.35
C ASP A 63 -9.18 8.30 2.41
N ALA A 64 -8.97 6.98 2.50
CA ALA A 64 -7.95 6.36 3.35
C ALA A 64 -7.45 5.05 2.74
N VAL A 65 -6.22 4.66 3.12
CA VAL A 65 -5.61 3.36 2.79
C VAL A 65 -5.07 2.75 4.08
N ARG A 66 -5.33 1.46 4.27
CA ARG A 66 -4.86 0.68 5.43
C ARG A 66 -4.07 -0.52 4.96
N VAL A 67 -2.95 -0.77 5.63
CA VAL A 67 -2.15 -1.99 5.46
C VAL A 67 -2.28 -2.79 6.75
N THR A 68 -2.73 -4.03 6.62
CA THR A 68 -2.85 -4.95 7.75
C THR A 68 -1.88 -6.10 7.55
N VAL A 69 -0.87 -6.20 8.42
CA VAL A 69 0.04 -7.34 8.43
C VAL A 69 -0.65 -8.51 9.14
N ARG A 70 -0.70 -9.65 8.45
CA ARG A 70 -1.41 -10.87 8.88
C ARG A 70 -0.45 -11.93 9.44
N ALA A 71 0.82 -11.87 9.07
CA ALA A 71 1.88 -12.73 9.61
C ALA A 71 3.25 -12.04 9.52
N SER A 72 4.12 -12.27 10.50
CA SER A 72 5.47 -11.69 10.57
C SER A 72 6.43 -12.48 11.44
N ARG A 73 7.72 -12.48 11.10
CA ARG A 73 8.84 -13.09 11.86
C ARG A 73 9.33 -12.26 13.06
N GLY A 74 8.47 -11.43 13.64
CA GLY A 74 8.78 -10.52 14.74
C GLY A 74 8.22 -9.10 14.56
N PRO A 75 8.64 -8.15 15.42
CA PRO A 75 8.18 -6.76 15.36
C PRO A 75 8.40 -6.09 14.01
N ILE A 76 7.39 -5.39 13.51
CA ILE A 76 7.37 -4.81 12.16
C ILE A 76 7.68 -3.32 12.24
N ARG A 77 8.52 -2.84 11.31
CA ARG A 77 8.80 -1.41 11.12
C ARG A 77 8.50 -1.04 9.67
N LEU A 78 7.34 -0.45 9.42
CA LEU A 78 6.94 0.01 8.09
C LEU A 78 7.33 1.48 7.90
N ALA A 79 7.85 1.79 6.72
CA ALA A 79 7.92 3.16 6.23
C ALA A 79 6.52 3.68 5.88
N PRO A 80 6.32 5.00 5.74
CA PRO A 80 5.04 5.56 5.29
C PRO A 80 4.57 4.95 3.97
N VAL A 81 3.29 4.59 3.90
CA VAL A 81 2.64 4.15 2.65
C VAL A 81 2.67 5.28 1.64
N THR A 82 2.97 4.95 0.38
CA THR A 82 2.96 5.94 -0.71
C THR A 82 1.96 5.56 -1.79
N LEU A 83 1.24 6.54 -2.32
CA LEU A 83 0.23 6.35 -3.36
C LEU A 83 0.67 7.10 -4.62
N HIS A 84 0.66 6.44 -5.77
CA HIS A 84 1.03 7.05 -7.04
C HIS A 84 -0.01 6.74 -8.10
N ARG A 85 -0.14 7.66 -9.07
CA ARG A 85 -0.92 7.50 -10.28
C ARG A 85 0.05 7.35 -11.44
N SER A 86 0.05 6.20 -12.09
CA SER A 86 0.79 6.01 -13.33
C SER A 86 0.17 6.88 -14.43
N ARG A 87 1.01 7.38 -15.34
CA ARG A 87 0.50 8.01 -16.54
C ARG A 87 -0.13 6.91 -17.39
N ALA A 88 -1.29 7.18 -17.98
CA ALA A 88 -1.77 6.33 -19.05
C ALA A 88 -0.64 6.22 -20.09
N ALA A 89 -0.29 5.00 -20.48
CA ALA A 89 0.59 4.82 -21.63
C ALA A 89 -0.13 5.49 -22.80
N GLY A 90 0.44 6.58 -23.33
CA GLY A 90 -0.04 7.17 -24.56
C GLY A 90 0.10 6.11 -25.64
N GLY A 91 -1.03 5.68 -26.18
CA GLY A 91 -1.07 5.01 -27.48
C GLY A 91 -0.96 6.03 -28.60
#